data_AF-A0A535B7M8-F1
#
_entry.id   AF-A0A535B7M8-F1
#
_cell.length_a   1.000
_cell.length_b   1.000
_cell.length_c   1.000
_cell.angle_alpha   90.00
_cell.angle_beta   90.00
_cell.angle_gamma   90.00
#
_symmetry.space_group_name_H-M   'P 1'
#
loop_
_entity.id
_entity.type
_entity.pdbx_description
1 polymer ?
#
loop_
_entity_poly.entity_id
_entity_poly.type
_entity_poly.pdbx_seq_one_letter_code
_entity_poly.pdbx_strand_id
1 'polypeptide(L)'
;MTSGEDGPQVRDAWVEMPSEDAIRAFMRSGHVYDFGFLTGMQRLVMSHPAIAPPFAALFVQIMFGPGTLLRREREMVAAIAAAAQDCHY
;
A
#
# COMPACT_ATOMS: atom_id res chain seq x y z
N MET A 1 -14.73 22.84 -22.64
CA MET A 1 -15.60 23.82 -21.96
C MET A 1 -15.89 23.26 -20.58
N THR A 2 -15.12 23.65 -19.57
CA THR A 2 -15.45 23.39 -18.17
C THR A 2 -15.97 24.71 -17.61
N SER A 3 -17.30 24.79 -17.52
CA SER A 3 -17.99 25.85 -16.79
C SER A 3 -17.60 25.77 -15.31
N GLY A 4 -17.45 26.94 -14.69
CA GLY A 4 -16.80 27.12 -13.41
C GLY A 4 -17.53 26.53 -12.20
N GLU A 5 -16.73 26.25 -11.19
CA GLU A 5 -17.15 26.11 -9.80
C GLU A 5 -16.28 27.06 -8.96
N ASP A 6 -16.71 28.32 -8.81
CA ASP A 6 -16.15 29.26 -7.84
C ASP A 6 -16.72 28.97 -6.43
N GLY A 7 -16.51 27.74 -5.96
CA GLY A 7 -16.65 27.39 -4.54
C GLY A 7 -15.34 27.70 -3.79
N PRO A 8 -15.35 27.86 -2.45
CA PRO A 8 -14.10 27.99 -1.71
C PRO A 8 -13.20 26.80 -2.02
N GLN A 9 -11.98 27.06 -2.49
CA GLN A 9 -10.99 26.03 -2.82
C GLN A 9 -10.70 25.21 -1.55
N VAL A 10 -11.37 24.08 -1.41
CA VAL A 10 -11.07 23.12 -0.34
C VAL A 10 -9.68 22.60 -0.68
N ARG A 11 -8.71 22.88 0.18
CA ARG A 11 -7.38 22.30 0.04
C ARG A 11 -7.52 20.79 0.17
N ASP A 12 -7.00 20.06 -0.81
CA ASP A 12 -6.92 18.62 -0.74
C ASP A 12 -6.20 18.19 0.55
N ALA A 13 -6.76 17.18 1.21
CA ALA A 13 -6.07 16.55 2.31
C ALA A 13 -4.80 15.88 1.78
N TRP A 14 -3.65 16.23 2.36
CA TRP A 14 -2.36 15.66 1.99
C TRP A 14 -1.68 15.04 3.21
N VAL A 15 -0.90 13.99 2.97
CA VAL A 15 -0.08 13.30 3.96
C VAL A 15 1.37 13.40 3.52
N GLU A 16 2.26 13.81 4.43
CA GLU A 16 3.69 13.80 4.17
C GLU A 16 4.18 12.34 4.06
N MET A 17 4.66 11.97 2.88
CA MET A 17 5.24 10.64 2.68
C MET A 17 6.75 10.68 2.90
N PRO A 18 7.35 9.65 3.53
CA PRO A 18 8.80 9.53 3.61
C PRO A 18 9.45 9.53 2.22
N SER A 19 10.70 10.00 2.14
CA SER A 19 11.49 9.94 0.92
C SER A 19 11.76 8.51 0.50
N GLU A 20 11.99 8.29 -0.80
CA GLU A 20 12.30 6.95 -1.32
C GLU A 20 13.58 6.37 -0.70
N ASP A 21 14.59 7.22 -0.50
CA ASP A 21 15.85 6.81 0.14
C ASP A 21 15.63 6.34 1.59
N ALA A 22 14.78 7.04 2.35
CA ALA A 22 14.45 6.64 3.71
C ALA A 22 13.74 5.27 3.74
N ILE A 23 12.84 5.03 2.78
CA ILE A 23 12.12 3.76 2.66
C ILE A 23 13.07 2.63 2.25
N ARG A 24 13.97 2.87 1.28
CA ARG A 24 14.98 1.88 0.86
C ARG A 24 15.95 1.54 1.98
N ALA A 25 16.35 2.51 2.79
CA ALA A 25 17.20 2.26 3.95
C ALA A 25 16.52 1.37 5.00
N PHE A 26 15.19 1.51 5.15
CA PHE A 26 14.39 0.68 6.05
C PHE A 26 14.17 -0.74 5.49
N MET A 27 13.91 -0.85 4.19
CA MET A 27 13.71 -2.13 3.51
C MET A 27 15.05 -2.80 3.21
N ARG A 28 15.47 -3.68 4.11
CA ARG A 28 16.66 -4.52 3.89
C ARG A 28 16.48 -5.34 2.59
N SER A 29 17.57 -5.53 1.85
CA SER A 29 17.56 -6.38 0.65
C SER A 29 17.12 -7.81 0.98
N GLY A 30 16.33 -8.42 0.07
CA GLY A 30 15.77 -9.76 0.27
C GLY A 30 14.43 -9.82 1.01
N HIS A 31 13.69 -8.70 1.07
CA HIS A 31 12.32 -8.70 1.57
C HIS A 31 11.44 -9.64 0.73
N VAL A 32 10.57 -10.43 1.39
CA VAL A 32 9.71 -11.44 0.73
C VAL A 32 8.70 -10.85 -0.26
N TYR A 33 8.50 -9.54 -0.18
CA TYR A 33 7.66 -8.75 -1.07
C TYR A 33 8.50 -7.60 -1.61
N ASP A 34 9.46 -7.94 -2.47
CA ASP A 34 10.32 -7.00 -3.19
C ASP A 34 10.00 -7.10 -4.69
N PHE A 35 9.58 -5.98 -5.28
CA PHE A 35 9.22 -5.87 -6.68
C PHE A 35 10.33 -5.26 -7.55
N GLY A 36 11.48 -4.90 -6.96
CA GLY A 36 12.52 -4.11 -7.61
C GLY A 36 12.21 -2.61 -7.68
N PHE A 37 11.06 -2.17 -7.18
CA PHE A 37 10.68 -0.76 -7.06
C PHE A 37 9.89 -0.51 -5.77
N LEU A 38 9.82 0.75 -5.33
CA LEU A 38 9.02 1.14 -4.17
C LEU A 38 7.56 1.34 -4.56
N THR A 39 6.66 0.65 -3.88
CA THR A 39 5.22 0.78 -4.12
C THR A 39 4.67 2.02 -3.39
N GLY A 40 3.69 2.71 -3.98
CA GLY A 40 3.07 3.90 -3.36
C GLY A 40 2.40 3.61 -2.01
N MET A 41 1.73 2.46 -1.88
CA MET A 41 1.11 1.96 -0.66
C MET A 41 2.15 1.74 0.44
N GLN A 42 3.33 1.23 0.10
CA GLN A 42 4.38 1.06 1.09
C GLN A 42 4.82 2.40 1.68
N ARG A 43 4.98 3.44 0.85
CA ARG A 43 5.29 4.80 1.32
C ARG A 43 4.16 5.39 2.17
N LEU A 44 2.92 5.18 1.75
CA LEU A 44 1.72 5.62 2.47
C LEU A 44 1.55 4.92 3.83
N VAL A 45 1.73 3.60 3.89
CA VAL A 45 1.66 2.86 5.16
C VAL A 45 2.75 3.36 6.10
N MET A 46 3.97 3.55 5.60
CA MET A 46 5.11 4.02 6.40
C MET A 46 4.99 5.47 6.88
N SER A 47 4.09 6.28 6.32
CA SER A 47 3.77 7.61 6.90
C SER A 47 2.94 7.50 8.19
N HIS A 48 2.52 6.30 8.60
CA HIS A 48 1.70 6.06 9.78
C HIS A 48 2.41 5.13 10.78
N PRO A 49 3.23 5.66 11.72
CA PRO A 49 4.04 4.85 12.63
C PRO A 49 3.25 3.88 13.52
N ALA A 50 2.02 4.24 13.89
CA ALA A 50 1.15 3.39 14.71
C ALA A 50 0.45 2.28 13.90
N ILE A 51 0.30 2.46 12.58
CA ILE A 51 -0.42 1.53 11.70
C ILE A 51 0.54 0.60 10.97
N ALA A 52 1.71 1.10 10.56
CA ALA A 52 2.67 0.35 9.76
C ALA A 52 3.09 -1.00 10.39
N PRO A 53 3.51 -1.07 11.67
CA PRO A 53 3.91 -2.35 12.26
C PRO A 53 2.79 -3.40 12.31
N PRO A 54 1.58 -3.13 12.83
CA PRO A 54 0.51 -4.13 12.84
C PRO A 54 0.01 -4.49 11.43
N PHE A 55 -0.03 -3.51 10.50
CA PHE A 55 -0.39 -3.79 9.11
C PHE A 55 0.61 -4.75 8.45
N ALA A 56 1.91 -4.49 8.58
CA ALA A 56 2.95 -5.33 7.99
C ALA A 56 2.92 -6.76 8.56
N ALA A 57 2.72 -6.90 9.87
CA ALA A 57 2.61 -8.21 10.52
C ALA A 57 1.41 -9.01 9.97
N LEU A 58 0.24 -8.37 9.86
CA LEU A 58 -0.95 -9.00 9.31
C LEU A 58 -0.77 -9.36 7.83
N PHE A 59 -0.24 -8.44 7.03
CA PHE A 59 0.04 -8.65 5.62
C PHE A 59 0.95 -9.87 5.41
N VAL A 60 2.05 -9.96 6.17
CA VAL A 60 2.98 -11.09 6.05
C VAL A 60 2.31 -12.41 6.44
N GLN A 61 1.53 -12.42 7.53
CA GLN A 61 0.81 -13.61 7.95
C GLN A 61 -0.19 -14.09 6.89
N ILE A 62 -0.98 -13.17 6.34
CA ILE A 62 -1.99 -13.48 5.32
C ILE A 62 -1.32 -13.93 4.02
N MET A 63 -0.28 -13.24 3.56
CA MET A 63 0.26 -13.45 2.22
C MET A 63 1.32 -14.56 2.13
N PHE A 64 2.11 -14.76 3.19
CA PHE A 64 3.27 -15.66 3.18
C PHE A 64 3.27 -16.70 4.30
N GLY A 65 2.42 -16.55 5.33
CA GLY A 65 2.32 -17.52 6.41
C GLY A 65 1.77 -18.88 5.95
N PRO A 66 1.94 -19.95 6.75
CA PRO A 66 1.37 -21.26 6.44
C PRO A 66 -0.16 -21.19 6.33
N GLY A 67 -0.76 -22.00 5.46
CA GLY A 67 -2.22 -22.03 5.27
C GLY A 67 -2.64 -22.99 4.16
N THR A 68 -3.96 -23.17 3.99
CA THR A 68 -4.54 -24.04 2.96
C THR A 68 -4.36 -23.49 1.55
N LEU A 69 -4.30 -22.16 1.41
CA LEU A 69 -4.11 -21.50 0.12
C LEU A 69 -2.63 -21.33 -0.21
N LEU A 70 -2.29 -21.63 -1.46
CA LEU A 70 -1.03 -21.28 -2.08
C LEU A 70 -0.89 -19.75 -2.21
N ARG A 71 0.36 -19.27 -2.34
CA ARG A 71 0.63 -17.83 -2.54
C ARG A 71 -0.18 -17.23 -3.68
N ARG A 72 -0.22 -17.92 -4.81
CA ARG A 72 -0.95 -17.49 -6.02
C ARG A 72 -2.46 -17.38 -5.77
N GLU A 73 -3.03 -18.29 -4.97
CA GLU A 73 -4.46 -18.28 -4.64
C GLU A 73 -4.81 -17.10 -3.74
N ARG A 74 -3.93 -16.75 -2.80
CA ARG A 74 -4.07 -15.55 -1.97
C ARG A 74 -4.04 -14.27 -2.81
N GLU A 75 -3.19 -14.22 -3.84
CA GLU A 75 -3.17 -13.10 -4.80
C GLU A 75 -4.45 -13.03 -5.65
N MET A 76 -5.02 -14.18 -6.05
CA MET A 76 -6.32 -14.17 -6.75
C MET A 76 -7.43 -13.58 -5.87
N VAL A 77 -7.46 -13.92 -4.57
CA VAL A 77 -8.40 -13.32 -3.62
C VAL A 77 -8.17 -11.81 -3.51
N ALA A 78 -6.92 -11.36 -3.41
CA ALA A 78 -6.58 -9.94 -3.36
C ALA A 78 -7.05 -9.18 -4.62
N ALA A 79 -6.84 -9.75 -5.81
CA ALA A 79 -7.28 -9.17 -7.07
C ALA A 79 -8.81 -9.05 -7.17
N ILE A 80 -9.55 -10.09 -6.77
CA ILE A 80 -11.01 -10.07 -6.75
C ILE A 80 -11.53 -9.04 -5.74
N ALA A 81 -10.94 -8.98 -4.55
CA ALA A 81 -11.32 -8.00 -3.53
C ALA A 81 -11.07 -6.56 -4.00
N ALA A 82 -9.92 -6.30 -4.63
CA ALA A 82 -9.61 -4.99 -5.22
C ALA A 82 -10.62 -4.60 -6.30
N ALA A 83 -10.91 -5.50 -7.24
CA ALA A 83 -11.89 -5.27 -8.31
C ALA A 83 -13.31 -5.02 -7.75
N ALA A 84 -13.72 -5.78 -6.73
CA ALA A 84 -15.02 -5.62 -6.08
C ALA A 84 -15.17 -4.31 -5.29
N GLN A 85 -14.06 -3.65 -4.95
CA GLN A 85 -14.03 -2.37 -4.25
C GLN A 85 -13.67 -1.18 -5.16
N ASP A 86 -13.54 -1.41 -6.48
CA ASP A 86 -13.05 -0.41 -7.43
C ASP A 86 -11.69 0.21 -7.01
N CYS A 87 -10.81 -0.62 -6.46
CA CYS A 87 -9.49 -0.21 -5.99
C CYS A 87 -8.48 -0.22 -7.14
N HIS A 88 -8.10 0.97 -7.62
CA HIS A 88 -7.18 1.15 -8.74
C HIS A 88 -5.68 1.12 -8.40
N TYR A 89 -5.34 1.16 -7.12
CA TYR A 89 -3.95 1.14 -6.66
C TYR A 89 -3.26 -0.19 -7.05
#